data_AF-A0A1V4W3V1-F1
#
_entry.id   AF-A0A1V4W3V1-F1
#
_cell.length_a   1.000
_cell.length_b   1.000
_cell.length_c   1.000
_cell.angle_alpha   90.00
_cell.angle_beta   90.00
_cell.angle_gamma   90.00
#
_symmetry.space_group_name_H-M   'P 1'
#
loop_
_entity.id
_entity.type
_entity.pdbx_description
1 polymer ?
#
loop_
_entity_poly.entity_id
_entity_poly.type
_entity_poly.pdbx_seq_one_letter_code
_entity_poly.pdbx_strand_id
1 'polypeptide(L)'
;MTRTIRELKLRLDGKLMKFYHFTSPYHLKPIMVHGITRGVIPTGTLLNPHFVHGYQWLTINPEFTQSWNEGSSLPYNRCAFRLTIEIPRQQRNKIIEWLKVCDKISTMADDLNGYGDPQNWRLYHGEIPPNWIMAVANQNYGEVRRG
;
A
#
# COMPACT_ATOMS: atom_id res chain seq x y z
N MET A 1 9.59 33.73 16.05
CA MET A 1 9.54 33.45 14.59
C MET A 1 8.66 32.23 14.37
N THR A 2 7.36 32.43 14.16
CA THR A 2 6.40 31.35 13.97
C THR A 2 6.18 31.18 12.46
N ARG A 3 6.82 30.18 11.85
CA ARG A 3 6.50 29.82 10.45
C ARG A 3 5.07 29.31 10.40
N THR A 4 4.31 29.76 9.42
CA THR A 4 2.91 29.37 9.28
C THR A 4 2.81 27.90 8.85
N ILE A 5 1.75 27.21 9.28
CA ILE A 5 1.48 25.79 8.94
C ILE A 5 1.52 25.57 7.41
N ARG A 6 1.09 26.55 6.64
CA ARG A 6 1.11 26.53 5.16
C ARG A 6 2.53 26.48 4.59
N GLU A 7 3.48 27.23 5.16
CA GLU A 7 4.88 27.22 4.72
C GLU A 7 5.62 25.94 5.13
N LEU A 8 5.27 25.37 6.28
CA LEU A 8 5.76 24.04 6.70
C LEU A 8 5.27 22.96 5.76
N LYS A 9 3.97 22.99 5.40
CA LYS A 9 3.36 22.04 4.46
C LYS A 9 4.01 22.15 3.07
N LEU A 10 4.14 23.35 2.51
CA LEU A 10 4.82 23.58 1.22
C LEU A 10 6.30 23.14 1.22
N ARG A 11 7.03 23.32 2.34
CA ARG A 11 8.41 22.82 2.48
C ARG A 11 8.51 21.31 2.59
N LEU A 12 7.45 20.65 3.05
CA LEU A 12 7.33 19.20 3.16
C LEU A 12 6.84 18.59 1.84
N ASP A 13 6.01 19.27 1.06
CA ASP A 13 5.46 18.77 -0.21
C ASP A 13 6.55 18.42 -1.25
N GLY A 14 7.68 19.15 -1.27
CA GLY A 14 8.84 18.79 -2.10
C GLY A 14 9.74 17.68 -1.52
N LYS A 15 9.54 17.33 -0.24
CA LYS A 15 10.34 16.39 0.56
C LYS A 15 9.60 15.09 0.89
N LEU A 16 8.30 15.00 0.64
CA LEU A 16 7.49 13.83 0.91
C LEU A 16 6.97 13.26 -0.41
N MET A 17 6.87 11.93 -0.48
CA MET A 17 6.32 11.21 -1.61
C MET A 17 5.05 10.52 -1.14
N LYS A 18 3.96 10.73 -1.88
CA LYS A 18 2.64 10.21 -1.52
C LYS A 18 2.39 8.86 -2.17
N PHE A 19 1.93 7.91 -1.38
CA PHE A 19 1.51 6.57 -1.79
C PHE A 19 0.23 6.17 -1.08
N TYR A 20 -0.33 5.05 -1.52
CA TYR A 20 -1.50 4.45 -0.92
C TYR A 20 -1.25 2.98 -0.58
N HIS A 21 -1.83 2.53 0.52
CA HIS A 21 -1.84 1.13 0.93
C HIS A 21 -3.28 0.71 1.22
N PHE A 22 -3.67 -0.47 0.76
CA PHE A 22 -5.00 -1.00 0.97
C PHE A 22 -4.94 -2.12 2.02
N THR A 23 -5.90 -2.11 2.94
CA THR A 23 -5.93 -3.07 4.04
C THR A 23 -7.35 -3.40 4.48
N SER A 24 -7.48 -4.51 5.21
CA SER A 24 -8.73 -5.00 5.76
C SER A 24 -9.10 -4.32 7.08
N PRO A 25 -10.36 -4.42 7.54
CA PRO A 25 -10.76 -3.95 8.87
C PRO A 25 -9.94 -4.56 10.02
N TYR A 26 -9.58 -5.84 9.94
CA TYR A 26 -8.84 -6.55 10.99
C TYR A 26 -7.41 -6.03 11.19
N HIS A 27 -6.80 -5.56 10.11
CA HIS A 27 -5.41 -5.10 10.11
C HIS A 27 -5.30 -3.59 10.38
N LEU A 28 -6.37 -2.82 10.19
CA LEU A 28 -6.36 -1.37 10.34
C LEU A 28 -5.88 -0.95 11.73
N LYS A 29 -6.52 -1.43 12.80
CA LYS A 29 -6.17 -1.02 14.18
C LYS A 29 -4.72 -1.34 14.53
N PRO A 30 -4.19 -2.56 14.30
CA PRO A 30 -2.76 -2.83 14.47
C PRO A 30 -1.83 -1.92 13.66
N ILE A 31 -2.17 -1.64 12.39
CA ILE A 31 -1.38 -0.75 11.53
C ILE A 31 -1.32 0.67 12.08
N MET A 32 -2.44 1.19 12.61
CA MET A 32 -2.46 2.54 13.20
C MET A 32 -1.60 2.66 14.47
N VAL A 33 -1.34 1.55 15.17
CA VAL A 33 -0.52 1.53 16.39
C VAL A 33 0.96 1.24 16.09
N HIS A 34 1.23 0.27 15.22
CA HIS A 34 2.58 -0.27 15.01
C HIS A 34 3.17 0.06 13.63
N GLY A 35 2.37 0.58 12.72
CA GLY A 35 2.75 0.81 11.34
C GLY A 35 2.56 -0.45 10.49
N ILE A 36 3.03 -0.37 9.24
CA ILE A 36 2.98 -1.48 8.30
C ILE A 36 4.33 -2.22 8.37
N THR A 37 4.35 -3.34 9.07
CA THR A 37 5.57 -4.08 9.41
C THR A 37 5.62 -5.50 8.84
N ARG A 38 4.48 -6.04 8.39
CA ARG A 38 4.31 -7.46 8.05
C ARG A 38 4.14 -7.75 6.56
N GLY A 39 4.42 -6.79 5.69
CA GLY A 39 4.34 -7.00 4.25
C GLY A 39 5.36 -8.03 3.73
N VAL A 40 4.94 -8.72 2.68
CA VAL A 40 5.70 -9.78 2.00
C VAL A 40 5.50 -9.70 0.49
N ILE A 41 6.46 -10.21 -0.28
CA ILE A 41 6.28 -10.53 -1.70
C ILE A 41 6.03 -12.04 -1.79
N PRO A 42 4.87 -12.49 -2.30
CA PRO A 42 4.65 -13.89 -2.58
C PRO A 42 5.49 -14.35 -3.78
N THR A 43 6.09 -15.53 -3.64
CA THR A 43 6.92 -16.20 -4.64
C THR A 43 6.61 -17.70 -4.62
N GLY A 44 7.25 -18.51 -5.47
CA GLY A 44 6.95 -19.94 -5.58
C GLY A 44 5.76 -20.21 -6.49
N THR A 45 4.84 -21.07 -6.06
CA THR A 45 3.62 -21.41 -6.81
C THR A 45 2.38 -21.24 -5.93
N LEU A 46 1.18 -21.19 -6.52
CA LEU A 46 -0.07 -21.15 -5.76
C LEU A 46 -0.23 -22.33 -4.79
N LEU A 47 0.31 -23.51 -5.14
CA LEU A 47 0.25 -24.71 -4.31
C LEU A 47 1.39 -24.79 -3.28
N ASN A 48 2.51 -24.11 -3.52
CA ASN A 48 3.64 -24.05 -2.61
C ASN A 48 4.19 -22.62 -2.55
N PRO A 49 3.50 -21.71 -1.81
CA PRO A 49 3.89 -20.32 -1.74
C PRO A 49 5.10 -20.14 -0.83
N HIS A 50 6.04 -19.33 -1.28
CA HIS A 50 7.13 -18.79 -0.48
C HIS A 50 6.94 -17.29 -0.30
N PHE A 51 7.55 -16.71 0.74
CA PHE A 51 7.37 -15.30 1.06
C PHE A 51 8.71 -14.61 1.29
N VAL A 52 8.95 -13.54 0.54
CA VAL A 52 10.07 -12.64 0.78
C VAL A 52 9.59 -11.54 1.73
N HIS A 53 10.09 -11.56 2.96
CA HIS A 53 9.71 -10.61 4.01
C HIS A 53 10.40 -9.25 3.86
N GLY A 54 9.85 -8.24 4.53
CA GLY A 54 10.46 -6.91 4.63
C GLY A 54 10.02 -5.92 3.55
N TYR A 55 8.98 -6.25 2.76
CA TYR A 55 8.50 -5.40 1.68
C TYR A 55 7.04 -5.03 1.88
N GLN A 56 6.74 -3.73 1.85
CA GLN A 56 5.36 -3.24 1.92
C GLN A 56 4.86 -2.89 0.51
N TRP A 57 3.69 -3.42 0.16
CA TRP A 57 3.01 -3.08 -1.09
C TRP A 57 2.36 -1.70 -0.99
N LEU A 58 2.67 -0.85 -1.95
CA LEU A 58 2.18 0.50 -2.12
C LEU A 58 1.67 0.68 -3.55
N THR A 59 0.84 1.70 -3.76
CA THR A 59 0.46 2.16 -5.10
C THR A 59 0.49 3.68 -5.18
N ILE A 60 0.74 4.21 -6.37
CA ILE A 60 0.55 5.63 -6.67
C ILE A 60 -0.88 5.95 -7.15
N ASN A 61 -1.70 4.93 -7.44
CA ASN A 61 -3.09 5.10 -7.83
C ASN A 61 -4.00 5.16 -6.58
N PRO A 62 -4.61 6.31 -6.25
CA PRO A 62 -5.49 6.44 -5.09
C PRO A 62 -6.79 5.64 -5.22
N GLU A 63 -7.29 5.46 -6.43
CA GLU A 63 -8.58 4.84 -6.71
C GLU A 63 -8.42 3.37 -7.11
N PHE A 64 -7.29 2.77 -6.73
CA PHE A 64 -7.00 1.40 -7.08
C PHE A 64 -8.02 0.45 -6.43
N THR A 65 -8.77 -0.25 -7.28
CA THR A 65 -9.70 -1.30 -6.87
C THR A 65 -9.06 -2.64 -7.19
N GLN A 66 -8.75 -3.43 -6.15
CA GLN A 66 -8.10 -4.72 -6.31
C GLN A 66 -9.12 -5.78 -6.71
N SER A 67 -9.13 -6.16 -7.99
CA SER A 67 -10.07 -7.15 -8.53
C SER A 67 -9.84 -8.55 -7.95
N TRP A 68 -8.67 -8.88 -7.40
CA TRP A 68 -8.45 -10.17 -6.74
C TRP A 68 -9.35 -10.42 -5.52
N ASN A 69 -9.98 -9.38 -4.96
CA ASN A 69 -10.94 -9.54 -3.87
C ASN A 69 -12.32 -10.02 -4.39
N GLU A 70 -12.58 -9.89 -5.69
CA GLU A 70 -13.77 -10.42 -6.36
C GLU A 70 -13.64 -11.95 -6.46
N GLY A 71 -14.46 -12.68 -5.70
CA GLY A 71 -14.39 -14.14 -5.61
C GLY A 71 -13.51 -14.69 -4.49
N SER A 72 -13.00 -13.85 -3.59
CA SER A 72 -12.31 -14.33 -2.39
C SER A 72 -13.28 -15.09 -1.47
N SER A 73 -12.87 -16.27 -0.99
CA SER A 73 -13.60 -17.04 0.03
C SER A 73 -13.45 -16.46 1.44
N LEU A 74 -12.66 -15.39 1.61
CA LEU A 74 -12.46 -14.75 2.89
C LEU A 74 -13.73 -13.97 3.31
N PRO A 75 -14.14 -14.03 4.59
CA PRO A 75 -15.36 -13.36 5.06
C PRO A 75 -15.20 -11.85 5.23
N TYR A 76 -14.20 -11.23 4.58
CA TYR A 76 -13.89 -9.81 4.70
C TYR A 76 -13.21 -9.25 3.45
N ASN A 77 -13.49 -7.97 3.18
CA ASN A 77 -12.83 -7.22 2.11
C ASN A 77 -11.42 -6.80 2.55
N ARG A 78 -10.39 -7.33 1.88
CA ARG A 78 -8.99 -7.01 2.17
C ARG A 78 -8.56 -5.61 1.72
N CYS A 79 -9.43 -4.88 1.02
CA CYS A 79 -9.22 -3.55 0.47
C CYS A 79 -10.22 -2.53 1.03
N ALA A 80 -10.95 -2.88 2.10
CA ALA A 80 -11.99 -2.03 2.69
C ALA A 80 -11.47 -0.66 3.15
N PHE A 81 -10.19 -0.55 3.48
CA PHE A 81 -9.57 0.71 3.89
C PHE A 81 -8.39 1.06 2.99
N ARG A 82 -8.33 2.34 2.61
CA ARG A 82 -7.19 2.96 1.95
C ARG A 82 -6.46 3.88 2.91
N LEU A 83 -5.18 3.63 3.09
CA LEU A 83 -4.27 4.47 3.86
C LEU A 83 -3.54 5.41 2.89
N THR A 84 -3.46 6.70 3.23
CA THR A 84 -2.56 7.64 2.57
C THR A 84 -1.24 7.67 3.33
N ILE A 85 -0.14 7.42 2.63
CA ILE A 85 1.20 7.31 3.22
C ILE A 85 2.09 8.37 2.62
N GLU A 86 2.77 9.13 3.47
CA GLU A 86 3.77 10.12 3.08
C GLU A 86 5.16 9.66 3.50
N ILE A 87 5.97 9.25 2.52
CA ILE A 87 7.33 8.74 2.75
C ILE A 87 8.34 9.87 2.51
N PRO A 88 9.28 10.14 3.43
CA PRO A 88 10.36 11.08 3.21
C PRO A 88 11.18 10.74 1.96
N ARG A 89 11.48 11.75 1.14
CA ARG A 89 12.24 11.62 -0.12
C ARG A 89 13.64 11.04 0.09
N GLN A 90 14.20 11.19 1.29
CA GLN A 90 15.45 10.54 1.70
C GLN A 90 15.37 9.01 1.67
N GLN A 91 14.17 8.44 1.76
CA GLN A 91 13.92 6.99 1.71
C GLN A 91 13.60 6.51 0.29
N ARG A 92 13.71 7.36 -0.74
CA ARG A 92 13.39 7.02 -2.14
C ARG A 92 14.16 5.79 -2.65
N ASN A 93 15.38 5.56 -2.17
CA ASN A 93 16.18 4.39 -2.53
C ASN A 93 15.58 3.05 -2.07
N LYS A 94 14.64 3.07 -1.12
CA LYS A 94 13.91 1.88 -0.67
C LYS A 94 12.62 1.63 -1.46
N ILE A 95 12.28 2.52 -2.39
CA ILE A 95 11.07 2.43 -3.21
C ILE A 95 11.46 1.84 -4.56
N ILE A 96 10.81 0.73 -4.88
CA ILE A 96 11.08 -0.04 -6.09
C ILE A 96 9.80 -0.10 -6.91
N GLU A 97 9.91 0.17 -8.20
CA GLU A 97 8.82 -0.08 -9.15
C GLU A 97 8.68 -1.58 -9.36
N TRP A 98 7.48 -2.13 -9.09
CA TRP A 98 7.25 -3.57 -9.13
C TRP A 98 7.66 -4.19 -10.48
N LEU A 99 7.21 -3.60 -11.59
CA LEU A 99 7.50 -4.09 -12.94
C LEU A 99 8.99 -4.09 -13.31
N LYS A 100 9.86 -3.38 -12.58
CA LYS A 100 11.31 -3.42 -12.83
C LYS A 100 11.98 -4.65 -12.24
N VAL A 101 11.31 -5.35 -11.33
CA VAL A 101 11.90 -6.41 -10.51
C VAL A 101 11.06 -7.69 -10.43
N CYS A 102 9.79 -7.65 -10.84
CA CYS A 102 8.85 -8.76 -10.66
C CYS A 102 9.37 -10.10 -11.18
N ASP A 103 9.89 -10.13 -12.42
CA ASP A 103 10.35 -11.36 -13.08
C ASP A 103 11.61 -11.95 -12.43
N LYS A 104 12.34 -11.14 -11.66
CA LYS A 104 13.54 -11.57 -10.94
C LYS A 104 13.25 -12.03 -9.52
N ILE A 105 12.17 -11.52 -8.92
CA ILE A 105 11.87 -11.70 -7.50
C ILE A 105 10.76 -12.71 -7.28
N SER A 106 9.78 -12.80 -8.18
CA SER A 106 8.64 -13.68 -8.02
C SER A 106 8.38 -14.49 -9.28
N THR A 107 8.36 -15.81 -9.11
CA THR A 107 7.84 -16.77 -10.10
C THR A 107 6.32 -16.67 -10.28
N MET A 108 5.64 -15.84 -9.49
CA MET A 108 4.20 -15.57 -9.57
C MET A 108 3.92 -14.19 -10.18
N ALA A 109 4.88 -13.56 -10.86
CA ALA A 109 4.73 -12.21 -11.39
C ALA A 109 3.51 -12.08 -12.31
N ASP A 110 3.30 -13.03 -13.23
CA ASP A 110 2.16 -13.03 -14.16
C ASP A 110 0.82 -13.11 -13.42
N ASP A 111 0.70 -14.03 -12.45
CA ASP A 111 -0.49 -14.16 -11.62
C ASP A 111 -0.77 -12.87 -10.85
N LEU A 112 0.24 -12.28 -10.22
CA LEU A 112 0.08 -11.04 -9.47
C LEU A 112 -0.32 -9.89 -10.38
N ASN A 113 0.30 -9.77 -11.55
CA ASN A 113 0.03 -8.70 -12.52
C ASN A 113 -1.36 -8.81 -13.15
N GLY A 114 -1.91 -10.02 -13.28
CA GLY A 114 -3.19 -10.28 -13.93
C GLY A 114 -4.43 -9.71 -13.23
N TYR A 115 -4.34 -9.39 -11.93
CA TYR A 115 -5.50 -8.97 -11.12
C TYR A 115 -5.36 -7.55 -10.55
N GLY A 116 -4.63 -6.66 -11.24
CA GLY A 116 -4.35 -5.34 -10.66
C GLY A 116 -3.84 -4.29 -11.62
N ASP A 117 -3.02 -3.39 -11.07
CA ASP A 117 -2.54 -2.17 -11.71
C ASP A 117 -1.01 -2.07 -11.53
N PRO A 118 -0.25 -3.05 -12.05
CA PRO A 118 1.15 -3.26 -11.69
C PRO A 118 2.06 -2.08 -12.08
N GLN A 119 1.70 -1.29 -13.09
CA GLN A 119 2.38 -0.04 -13.45
C GLN A 119 2.41 0.99 -12.31
N ASN A 120 1.37 0.98 -11.45
CA ASN A 120 1.25 1.89 -10.32
C ASN A 120 1.78 1.29 -9.01
N TRP A 121 2.10 0.00 -9.01
CA TRP A 121 2.60 -0.68 -7.81
C TRP A 121 4.04 -0.33 -7.49
N ARG A 122 4.29 -0.17 -6.19
CA ARG A 122 5.59 0.12 -5.61
C ARG A 122 5.82 -0.81 -4.43
N LEU A 123 7.05 -1.28 -4.29
CA LEU A 123 7.50 -1.97 -3.10
C LEU A 123 8.34 -1.02 -2.26
N TYR A 124 8.01 -0.91 -0.98
CA TYR A 124 8.88 -0.25 -0.01
C TYR A 124 9.65 -1.30 0.80
N HIS A 125 10.97 -1.28 0.72
CA HIS A 125 11.83 -2.16 1.53
C HIS A 125 12.02 -1.59 2.95
N GLY A 126 11.40 -2.23 3.93
CA GLY A 126 11.41 -1.85 5.34
C GLY A 126 10.02 -1.76 5.95
N GLU A 127 9.92 -1.09 7.09
CA GLU A 127 8.67 -0.84 7.80
C GLU A 127 8.18 0.59 7.57
N ILE A 128 6.86 0.78 7.51
CA ILE A 128 6.24 2.09 7.41
C ILE A 128 5.72 2.48 8.79
N PRO A 129 6.33 3.46 9.48
CA PRO A 129 5.93 3.82 10.84
C PRO A 129 4.56 4.50 10.86
N PRO A 130 3.81 4.43 11.98
CA PRO A 130 2.46 5.01 12.09
C PRO A 130 2.39 6.50 11.72
N ASN A 131 3.41 7.28 12.07
CA ASN A 131 3.45 8.72 11.82
C ASN A 131 3.61 9.10 10.34
N TRP A 132 3.83 8.13 9.44
CA TRP A 132 3.78 8.37 7.99
C TRP A 132 2.39 8.10 7.40
N ILE A 133 1.45 7.57 8.19
CA ILE A 133 0.08 7.30 7.77
C ILE A 133 -0.76 8.56 8.05
N MET A 134 -1.10 9.28 6.99
CA MET A 134 -1.67 10.62 7.09
C MET A 134 -3.20 10.66 7.03
N ALA A 135 -3.81 9.65 6.42
CA ALA A 135 -5.26 9.56 6.31
C ALA A 135 -5.71 8.12 6.13
N VAL A 136 -6.95 7.84 6.55
CA VAL A 136 -7.65 6.57 6.36
C VAL A 136 -8.99 6.85 5.70
N ALA A 137 -9.28 6.17 4.59
CA ALA A 137 -10.57 6.24 3.92
C ALA A 137 -11.21 4.85 3.87
N ASN A 138 -12.49 4.76 4.23
CA ASN A 138 -13.27 3.54 4.07
C ASN A 138 -13.81 3.48 2.64
N GLN A 139 -13.42 2.45 1.89
CA GLN A 139 -13.81 2.25 0.49
C GLN A 139 -15.26 1.75 0.36
N ASN A 140 -15.88 1.24 1.43
CA ASN A 140 -17.27 0.77 1.42
C ASN A 140 -18.32 1.90 1.56
N TYR A 141 -17.91 3.15 1.84
CA TYR A 141 -18.82 4.29 2.00
C TYR A 141 -19.04 5.07 0.68
N GLY A 142 -18.92 4.38 -0.47
CA GLY A 142 -19.27 4.89 -1.79
C GLY A 142 -20.75 4.69 -2.20
N GLU A 143 -21.51 3.87 -1.47
CA GLU A 143 -22.94 3.68 -1.70
C GLU A 143 -23.74 3.94 -0.41
N VAL A 144 -24.14 5.20 -0.22
CA VAL A 144 -25.33 5.52 0.58
C VAL A 144 -26.26 6.30 -0.33
N ARG A 145 -27.02 5.60 -1.17
CA ARG A 145 -28.32 6.14 -1.60
C ARG A 145 -29.29 5.89 -0.46
N ARG A 146 -29.54 6.95 0.31
CA ARG A 146 -30.66 7.01 1.24
C ARG A 146 -31.94 6.75 0.44
N GLY A 147 -32.64 5.67 0.77
CA GLY A 147 -34.09 5.59 0.65
C GLY A 147 -34.73 6.15 1.90
#